data_AF-A0A0C4DRI9-F1
#
_entry.id   AF-A0A0C4DRI9-F1
#
_cell.length_a   1.000
_cell.length_b   1.000
_cell.length_c   1.000
_cell.angle_alpha   90.00
_cell.angle_beta   90.00
_cell.angle_gamma   90.00
#
_symmetry.space_group_name_H-M   'P 1'
#
loop_
_entity.id
_entity.type
_entity.pdbx_description
1 polymer ?
#
loop_
_entity_poly.entity_id
_entity_poly.type
_entity_poly.pdbx_seq_one_letter_code
_entity_poly.pdbx_strand_id
1 'polypeptide(L)'
;MSSSKQTQDDLDSEPEMLAAEDALEEIPDDADGDIPMDSDEEDGEEINLSNDGIAYFEHHKDSVFAIAQHPTHPTLIATGGSEGDGDDAPGKGYVFDTAGRSFQVRRLVGGAHGDFSVVKVEFVKGHPHLLTSCGMDGVVRRWDIRGTTAGAATAAGQGASASAATAGLIKEWRGHRGDGEGGGVLGFVQGETGERVVTAGDDGVVLVFEA
;
A
#
# COMPACT_ATOMS: atom_id res chain seq x y z
N MET A 1 -58.02 40.19 16.78
CA MET A 1 -58.44 39.04 15.95
C MET A 1 -57.19 38.56 15.23
N SER A 2 -56.52 37.58 15.84
CA SER A 2 -55.22 37.08 15.39
C SER A 2 -55.46 35.86 14.51
N SER A 3 -55.01 35.92 13.25
CA SER A 3 -55.19 34.89 12.25
C SER A 3 -54.08 33.84 12.40
N SER A 4 -54.40 32.69 13.00
CA SER A 4 -53.54 31.51 12.97
C SER A 4 -53.57 30.87 11.58
N LYS A 5 -52.40 30.71 10.96
CA LYS A 5 -52.20 29.80 9.84
C LYS A 5 -51.31 28.67 10.36
N GLN A 6 -51.95 27.61 10.86
CA GLN A 6 -51.28 26.39 11.27
C GLN A 6 -51.37 25.42 10.10
N THR A 7 -50.24 25.19 9.45
CA THR A 7 -50.03 24.09 8.52
C THR A 7 -50.13 22.81 9.35
N GLN A 8 -51.11 21.95 9.04
CA GLN A 8 -51.17 20.62 9.64
C GLN A 8 -50.11 19.75 8.95
N ASP A 9 -49.13 19.29 9.74
CA ASP A 9 -48.30 18.15 9.43
C ASP A 9 -49.23 16.91 9.42
N ASP A 10 -49.57 16.43 8.22
CA ASP A 10 -50.21 15.11 8.05
C ASP A 10 -49.13 14.04 8.20
N LEU A 11 -48.90 13.65 9.46
CA LEU A 11 -48.25 12.39 9.83
C LEU A 11 -49.23 11.26 9.54
N ASP A 12 -49.28 10.76 8.30
CA ASP A 12 -49.85 9.45 7.93
C ASP A 12 -49.36 9.06 6.53
N SER A 13 -48.06 8.73 6.42
CA SER A 13 -47.58 7.93 5.28
C SER A 13 -47.74 6.46 5.64
N GLU A 14 -48.95 5.94 5.43
CA GLU A 14 -49.18 4.50 5.37
C GLU A 14 -48.22 3.89 4.33
N PRO A 15 -47.53 2.77 4.60
CA PRO A 15 -46.77 2.08 3.57
C PRO A 15 -47.74 1.67 2.45
N GLU A 16 -47.39 1.95 1.18
CA GLU A 16 -48.10 1.39 0.02
C GLU A 16 -48.07 -0.14 0.10
N MET A 17 -49.12 -0.73 0.68
CA MET A 17 -49.34 -2.16 0.73
C MET A 17 -49.69 -2.60 -0.68
N LEU A 18 -48.81 -3.40 -1.29
CA LEU A 18 -49.04 -4.02 -2.60
C LEU A 18 -50.42 -4.72 -2.59
N ALA A 19 -51.22 -4.48 -3.63
CA ALA A 19 -52.56 -5.03 -3.72
C ALA A 19 -52.49 -6.57 -3.74
N ALA A 20 -53.39 -7.23 -2.99
CA ALA A 20 -53.41 -8.68 -2.86
C ALA A 20 -53.63 -9.43 -4.20
N GLU A 21 -54.03 -8.72 -5.25
CA GLU A 21 -54.24 -9.23 -6.60
C GLU A 21 -52.96 -9.22 -7.47
N ASP A 22 -51.92 -8.45 -7.10
CA ASP A 22 -50.63 -8.38 -7.82
C ASP A 22 -49.62 -9.46 -7.36
N ALA A 23 -50.05 -10.39 -6.50
CA ALA A 23 -49.20 -11.43 -5.92
C ALA A 23 -49.44 -12.84 -6.50
N LEU A 24 -49.95 -12.96 -7.73
CA LEU A 24 -50.32 -14.25 -8.30
C LEU A 24 -49.51 -14.62 -9.54
N GLU A 25 -48.28 -15.06 -9.30
CA GLU A 25 -47.63 -16.06 -10.13
C GLU A 25 -47.36 -17.29 -9.24
N GLU A 26 -48.34 -18.19 -9.17
CA GLU A 26 -48.17 -19.49 -8.52
C GLU A 26 -47.19 -20.32 -9.35
N ILE A 27 -45.98 -20.50 -8.83
CA ILE A 27 -45.05 -21.51 -9.34
C ILE A 27 -45.68 -22.86 -8.98
N PRO A 28 -46.01 -23.73 -9.95
CA PRO A 28 -46.59 -25.03 -9.66
C PRO A 28 -45.65 -25.85 -8.76
N ASP A 29 -46.14 -26.26 -7.59
CA ASP A 29 -45.40 -27.10 -6.63
C ASP A 29 -45.07 -28.50 -7.18
N ASP A 30 -45.64 -28.89 -8.34
CA ASP A 30 -45.34 -30.15 -9.03
C ASP A 30 -44.13 -30.04 -9.99
N ALA A 31 -43.31 -29.01 -9.86
CA ALA A 31 -41.97 -28.97 -10.42
C ALA A 31 -40.95 -29.71 -9.51
N ASP A 32 -41.34 -30.86 -8.96
CA ASP A 32 -40.44 -31.93 -8.47
C ASP A 32 -39.67 -32.61 -9.64
N GLY A 33 -39.58 -31.95 -10.79
CA GLY A 33 -38.46 -32.17 -11.66
C GLY A 33 -37.29 -31.46 -11.01
N ASP A 34 -36.51 -32.19 -10.19
CA ASP A 34 -35.10 -31.87 -10.00
C ASP A 34 -34.62 -31.39 -11.36
N ILE A 35 -34.40 -30.08 -11.52
CA ILE A 35 -33.73 -29.58 -12.70
C ILE A 35 -32.38 -30.28 -12.53
N PRO A 36 -32.00 -31.23 -13.41
CA PRO A 36 -30.61 -31.58 -13.44
C PRO A 36 -29.96 -30.24 -13.77
N MET A 37 -29.33 -29.63 -12.76
CA MET A 37 -28.06 -29.02 -13.00
C MET A 37 -27.31 -30.15 -13.69
N ASP A 38 -27.38 -30.19 -15.03
CA ASP A 38 -26.31 -30.78 -15.77
C ASP A 38 -25.12 -30.09 -15.11
N SER A 39 -24.39 -30.87 -14.33
CA SER A 39 -22.99 -30.66 -14.18
C SER A 39 -22.42 -30.82 -15.59
N ASP A 40 -22.79 -29.91 -16.50
CA ASP A 40 -21.91 -29.39 -17.50
C ASP A 40 -20.74 -28.99 -16.64
N GLU A 41 -19.78 -29.91 -16.65
CA GLU A 41 -18.38 -29.71 -16.40
C GLU A 41 -18.12 -28.23 -16.62
N GLU A 42 -18.19 -27.43 -15.54
CA GLU A 42 -17.31 -26.28 -15.44
C GLU A 42 -15.94 -26.95 -15.49
N ASP A 43 -15.46 -27.15 -16.72
CA ASP A 43 -14.08 -26.98 -17.10
C ASP A 43 -13.73 -25.61 -16.52
N GLY A 44 -13.48 -25.58 -15.21
CA GLY A 44 -13.00 -24.43 -14.50
C GLY A 44 -11.73 -24.12 -15.21
N GLU A 45 -11.78 -23.13 -16.11
CA GLU A 45 -10.76 -22.91 -17.11
C GLU A 45 -9.42 -23.00 -16.39
N GLU A 46 -8.64 -24.06 -16.68
CA GLU A 46 -7.34 -24.24 -16.07
C GLU A 46 -6.50 -23.06 -16.56
N ILE A 47 -6.53 -21.97 -15.78
CA ILE A 47 -5.70 -20.80 -16.01
C ILE A 47 -4.27 -21.27 -15.85
N ASN A 48 -3.67 -21.65 -16.97
CA ASN A 48 -2.27 -22.01 -17.06
C ASN A 48 -1.45 -20.78 -16.67
N LEU A 49 -1.12 -20.69 -15.38
CA LEU A 49 -0.23 -19.67 -14.84
C LEU A 49 1.18 -19.95 -15.38
N SER A 50 1.51 -19.35 -16.51
CA SER A 50 2.87 -19.35 -17.06
C SER A 50 3.68 -18.24 -16.40
N ASN A 51 4.85 -18.59 -15.85
CA ASN A 51 5.78 -17.62 -15.26
C ASN A 51 6.98 -17.39 -16.20
N ASP A 52 7.01 -16.22 -16.85
CA ASP A 52 8.14 -15.76 -17.68
C ASP A 52 9.25 -15.06 -16.89
N GLY A 53 9.14 -15.05 -15.56
CA GLY A 53 10.09 -14.44 -14.66
C GLY A 53 11.47 -15.09 -14.76
N ILE A 54 12.48 -14.28 -15.09
CA ILE A 54 13.89 -14.73 -15.10
C ILE A 54 14.46 -14.92 -13.68
N ALA A 55 13.76 -14.40 -12.67
CA ALA A 55 14.19 -14.38 -11.27
C ALA A 55 13.08 -13.88 -10.33
N TYR A 56 13.24 -14.12 -9.02
CA TYR A 56 12.30 -13.70 -7.99
C TYR A 56 13.02 -13.25 -6.70
N PHE A 57 12.32 -12.47 -5.86
CA PHE A 57 12.81 -11.93 -4.59
C PHE A 57 11.70 -11.98 -3.54
N GLU A 58 11.80 -12.91 -2.59
CA GLU A 58 10.74 -13.25 -1.61
C GLU A 58 11.07 -12.80 -0.18
N HIS A 59 11.72 -11.64 -0.02
CA HIS A 59 12.04 -11.13 1.32
C HIS A 59 10.90 -10.35 1.97
N HIS A 60 10.02 -9.75 1.17
CA HIS A 60 8.80 -9.12 1.70
C HIS A 60 7.83 -10.22 2.11
N LYS A 61 7.21 -10.06 3.28
CA LYS A 61 6.23 -11.04 3.80
C LYS A 61 4.81 -10.80 3.33
N ASP A 62 4.57 -9.63 2.74
CA ASP A 62 3.30 -9.18 2.21
C ASP A 62 3.59 -8.27 0.99
N SER A 63 2.62 -7.45 0.61
CA SER A 63 2.52 -6.67 -0.61
C SER A 63 3.67 -5.69 -0.77
N VAL A 64 4.23 -5.69 -1.99
CA VAL A 64 5.28 -4.75 -2.42
C VAL A 64 4.63 -3.60 -3.18
N PHE A 65 4.59 -2.41 -2.59
CA PHE A 65 3.92 -1.25 -3.17
C PHE A 65 4.85 -0.36 -4.00
N ALA A 66 6.15 -0.39 -3.70
CA ALA A 66 7.11 0.54 -4.26
C ALA A 66 8.31 -0.18 -4.88
N ILE A 67 8.74 0.32 -6.03
CA ILE A 67 9.99 -0.08 -6.70
C ILE A 67 10.69 1.15 -7.28
N ALA A 68 12.01 1.17 -7.21
CA ALA A 68 12.83 2.20 -7.84
C ALA A 68 14.14 1.61 -8.36
N GLN A 69 14.54 2.06 -9.55
CA GLN A 69 15.81 1.72 -10.15
C GLN A 69 16.83 2.84 -9.92
N HIS A 70 18.06 2.47 -9.64
CA HIS A 70 19.13 3.43 -9.44
C HIS A 70 19.52 4.13 -10.77
N PRO A 71 19.72 5.47 -10.78
CA PRO A 71 19.85 6.26 -12.00
C PRO A 71 21.11 5.93 -12.83
N THR A 72 22.21 5.51 -12.19
CA THR A 72 23.48 5.20 -12.88
C THR A 72 23.86 3.72 -12.87
N HIS A 73 23.12 2.89 -12.13
CA HIS A 73 23.41 1.46 -11.97
C HIS A 73 22.11 0.68 -12.13
N PRO A 74 21.72 0.31 -13.36
CA PRO A 74 20.43 -0.32 -13.64
C PRO A 74 20.18 -1.62 -12.87
N THR A 75 21.24 -2.24 -12.38
CA THR A 75 21.17 -3.50 -11.64
C THR A 75 20.79 -3.29 -10.17
N LEU A 76 20.93 -2.06 -9.65
CA LEU A 76 20.60 -1.74 -8.27
C LEU A 76 19.13 -1.29 -8.18
N ILE A 77 18.33 -2.08 -7.47
CA ILE A 77 16.90 -1.85 -7.30
C ILE A 77 16.59 -1.66 -5.81
N ALA A 78 15.73 -0.69 -5.52
CA ALA A 78 15.10 -0.51 -4.21
C ALA A 78 13.63 -0.93 -4.30
N THR A 79 13.14 -1.63 -3.30
CA THR A 79 11.73 -1.97 -3.14
C THR A 79 11.25 -1.57 -1.76
N GLY A 80 9.95 -1.31 -1.61
CA GLY A 80 9.29 -0.98 -0.35
C GLY A 80 7.91 -1.61 -0.29
N GLY A 81 7.54 -2.14 0.87
CA GLY A 81 6.28 -2.86 1.05
C GLY A 81 5.87 -2.98 2.52
N SER A 82 4.83 -3.78 2.73
CA SER A 82 4.38 -4.25 4.04
C SER A 82 5.03 -5.59 4.39
N GLU A 83 5.07 -5.93 5.68
CA GLU A 83 5.59 -7.19 6.18
C GLU A 83 4.56 -8.01 6.97
N GLY A 84 3.28 -7.71 6.81
CA GLY A 84 2.18 -8.50 7.35
C GLY A 84 0.81 -7.88 7.10
N ASP A 85 -0.22 -8.65 7.46
CA ASP A 85 -1.62 -8.34 7.17
C ASP A 85 -2.33 -7.58 8.32
N GLY A 86 -1.60 -7.28 9.40
CA GLY A 86 -2.16 -6.58 10.57
C GLY A 86 -2.16 -5.06 10.39
N ASP A 87 -3.04 -4.37 11.11
CA ASP A 87 -3.14 -2.90 11.07
C ASP A 87 -1.82 -2.20 11.48
N ASP A 88 -1.00 -2.87 12.30
CA ASP A 88 0.32 -2.41 12.77
C ASP A 88 1.47 -3.13 12.03
N ALA A 89 1.26 -3.54 10.78
CA ALA A 89 2.28 -4.25 10.03
C ALA A 89 3.44 -3.34 9.63
N PRO A 90 4.70 -3.68 9.98
CA PRO A 90 5.82 -2.81 9.75
C PRO A 90 6.19 -2.73 8.27
N GLY A 91 6.41 -1.50 7.79
CA GLY A 91 6.93 -1.27 6.46
C GLY A 91 8.42 -1.52 6.39
N LYS A 92 8.86 -2.31 5.40
CA LYS A 92 10.27 -2.52 5.10
C LYS A 92 10.60 -2.18 3.66
N GLY A 93 11.81 -1.65 3.48
CA GLY A 93 12.44 -1.53 2.18
C GLY A 93 13.69 -2.38 2.07
N TYR A 94 13.96 -2.87 0.85
CA TYR A 94 15.17 -3.61 0.54
C TYR A 94 15.84 -2.98 -0.67
N VAL A 95 17.17 -2.87 -0.61
CA VAL A 95 18.00 -2.50 -1.76
C VAL A 95 18.83 -3.72 -2.14
N PHE A 96 18.69 -4.20 -3.37
CA PHE A 96 19.36 -5.41 -3.87
C PHE A 96 19.91 -5.20 -5.28
N ASP A 97 20.86 -6.06 -5.66
CA ASP A 97 21.49 -6.05 -6.98
C ASP A 97 21.02 -7.23 -7.84
N THR A 98 20.48 -6.94 -9.02
CA THR A 98 19.97 -7.91 -9.99
C THR A 98 21.05 -8.49 -10.88
N ALA A 99 22.28 -7.95 -10.89
CA ALA A 99 23.39 -8.51 -11.68
C ALA A 99 23.89 -9.84 -11.12
N GLY A 100 23.73 -10.08 -9.82
CA GLY A 100 24.06 -11.35 -9.19
C GLY A 100 22.91 -12.33 -9.29
N ARG A 101 23.21 -13.60 -9.62
CA ARG A 101 22.23 -14.71 -9.58
C ARG A 101 21.53 -14.90 -8.22
N SER A 102 22.02 -14.27 -7.16
CA SER A 102 21.56 -14.44 -5.78
C SER A 102 20.86 -13.21 -5.18
N PHE A 103 20.48 -12.20 -5.99
CA PHE A 103 19.78 -10.99 -5.51
C PHE A 103 20.35 -10.44 -4.22
N GLN A 104 21.67 -10.30 -4.15
CA GLN A 104 22.33 -9.96 -2.89
C GLN A 104 21.76 -8.66 -2.34
N VAL A 105 21.10 -8.77 -1.19
CA VAL A 105 20.54 -7.64 -0.46
C VAL A 105 21.71 -6.80 0.02
N ARG A 106 21.89 -5.64 -0.61
CA ARG A 106 22.93 -4.69 -0.25
C ARG A 106 22.55 -3.91 1.01
N ARG A 107 21.25 -3.68 1.23
CA ARG A 107 20.78 -2.95 2.41
C ARG A 107 19.35 -3.29 2.78
N LEU A 108 19.12 -3.37 4.09
CA LEU A 108 17.79 -3.31 4.68
C LEU A 108 17.48 -1.84 5.03
N VAL A 109 16.46 -1.25 4.41
CA VAL A 109 15.79 -0.03 4.89
C VAL A 109 14.70 -0.48 5.85
N GLY A 110 15.09 -1.17 6.92
CA GLY A 110 14.19 -1.87 7.82
C GLY A 110 13.59 -0.88 8.81
N GLY A 111 12.27 -0.91 9.04
CA GLY A 111 11.61 0.06 9.91
C GLY A 111 11.60 1.47 9.33
N ALA A 112 11.66 1.59 7.99
CA ALA A 112 11.67 2.88 7.29
C ALA A 112 10.50 3.77 7.70
N HIS A 113 9.35 3.17 8.03
CA HIS A 113 8.13 3.85 8.43
C HIS A 113 7.50 3.19 9.66
N GLY A 114 8.32 2.65 10.58
CA GLY A 114 7.84 2.01 11.81
C GLY A 114 6.85 0.87 11.53
N ASP A 115 5.69 0.93 12.16
CA ASP A 115 4.58 -0.02 12.02
C ASP A 115 3.63 0.34 10.86
N PHE A 116 4.12 1.13 9.89
CA PHE A 116 3.37 1.57 8.72
C PHE A 116 4.05 1.18 7.42
N SER A 117 3.23 0.90 6.40
CA SER A 117 3.68 0.53 5.06
C SER A 117 4.49 1.62 4.36
N VAL A 118 5.49 1.19 3.58
CA VAL A 118 6.24 2.07 2.67
C VAL A 118 5.46 2.23 1.37
N VAL A 119 5.08 3.46 1.04
CA VAL A 119 4.23 3.75 -0.13
C VAL A 119 5.05 4.04 -1.38
N LYS A 120 6.15 4.78 -1.24
CA LYS A 120 7.04 5.11 -2.37
C LYS A 120 8.49 5.13 -1.93
N VAL A 121 9.37 4.65 -2.80
CA VAL A 121 10.83 4.82 -2.70
C VAL A 121 11.35 5.41 -4.01
N GLU A 122 12.36 6.27 -3.96
CA GLU A 122 12.95 6.88 -5.16
C GLU A 122 14.39 7.35 -4.91
N PHE A 123 15.31 7.00 -5.81
CA PHE A 123 16.69 7.49 -5.77
C PHE A 123 16.78 8.95 -6.21
N VAL A 124 17.64 9.73 -5.55
CA VAL A 124 17.94 11.10 -5.99
C VAL A 124 18.85 11.04 -7.21
N LYS A 125 18.39 11.58 -8.34
CA LYS A 125 19.12 11.49 -9.63
C LYS A 125 20.53 12.10 -9.57
N GLY A 126 20.66 13.28 -8.99
CA GLY A 126 21.93 14.00 -8.83
C GLY A 126 22.85 13.44 -7.73
N HIS A 127 22.29 12.63 -6.82
CA HIS A 127 23.01 12.04 -5.69
C HIS A 127 22.69 10.55 -5.60
N PRO A 128 23.35 9.69 -6.40
CA PRO A 128 22.99 8.28 -6.55
C PRO A 128 22.99 7.47 -5.23
N HIS A 129 23.74 7.94 -4.23
CA HIS A 129 23.79 7.31 -2.92
C HIS A 129 22.61 7.66 -2.00
N LEU A 130 21.71 8.56 -2.42
CA LEU A 130 20.57 8.99 -1.64
C LEU A 130 19.30 8.30 -2.13
N LEU A 131 18.55 7.76 -1.19
CA LEU A 131 17.23 7.18 -1.40
C LEU A 131 16.23 7.95 -0.54
N THR A 132 15.11 8.37 -1.13
CA THR A 132 14.00 8.98 -0.39
C THR A 132 12.85 7.97 -0.33
N SER A 133 12.21 7.84 0.84
CA SER A 133 11.04 7.01 1.05
C SER A 133 9.90 7.81 1.70
N CYS A 134 8.66 7.42 1.44
CA CYS A 134 7.49 7.91 2.15
C CYS A 134 6.58 6.74 2.56
N GLY A 135 5.77 6.95 3.59
CA GLY A 135 4.91 5.92 4.14
C GLY A 135 3.61 6.45 4.72
N MET A 136 2.79 5.51 5.19
CA MET A 136 1.49 5.79 5.80
C MET A 136 1.61 6.43 7.20
N ASP A 137 2.82 6.46 7.77
CA ASP A 137 3.14 7.18 9.01
C ASP A 137 3.11 8.72 8.85
N GLY A 138 2.85 9.23 7.65
CA GLY A 138 2.80 10.67 7.37
C GLY A 138 4.18 11.32 7.25
N VAL A 139 5.24 10.51 7.14
CA VAL A 139 6.62 10.98 7.15
C VAL A 139 7.31 10.68 5.83
N VAL A 140 8.21 11.57 5.42
CA VAL A 140 9.18 11.32 4.36
C VAL A 140 10.56 11.22 4.98
N ARG A 141 11.35 10.23 4.56
CA ARG A 141 12.71 10.01 5.05
C ARG A 141 13.69 9.94 3.89
N ARG A 142 14.92 10.39 4.15
CA ARG A 142 16.04 10.26 3.22
C ARG A 142 17.18 9.48 3.84
N TRP A 143 17.74 8.59 3.06
CA TRP A 143 18.68 7.56 3.47
C TRP A 143 19.96 7.63 2.63
N ASP A 144 21.11 7.48 3.25
CA ASP A 144 22.39 7.21 2.59
C ASP A 144 22.55 5.71 2.42
N ILE A 145 22.52 5.21 1.18
CA ILE A 145 22.62 3.78 0.88
C ILE A 145 24.06 3.23 0.82
N ARG A 146 25.10 4.05 0.99
CA ARG A 146 26.52 3.60 0.94
C ARG A 146 26.93 2.74 2.13
N GLY A 147 26.28 2.92 3.28
CA GLY A 147 26.51 2.08 4.45
C GLY A 147 26.05 0.64 4.21
N THR A 148 26.94 -0.33 4.47
CA THR A 148 26.50 -1.72 4.56
C THR A 148 25.84 -1.88 5.93
N THR A 149 24.59 -2.34 5.96
CA THR A 149 24.07 -2.95 7.19
C THR A 149 24.81 -4.28 7.33
N ALA A 150 25.98 -4.25 7.97
CA ALA A 150 26.69 -5.45 8.42
C ALA A 150 25.74 -6.24 9.33
N GLY A 151 24.99 -7.19 8.76
CA GLY A 151 23.96 -7.97 9.47
C GLY A 151 22.65 -8.23 8.73
N ALA A 152 22.41 -7.66 7.53
CA ALA A 152 21.14 -7.90 6.81
C ALA A 152 20.93 -9.38 6.37
N ALA A 153 22.02 -10.12 6.13
CA ALA A 153 21.94 -11.56 5.82
C ALA A 153 21.49 -12.42 7.02
N THR A 154 21.49 -11.89 8.25
CA THR A 154 21.03 -12.60 9.45
C THR A 154 19.70 -12.07 10.01
N ALA A 155 19.12 -11.03 9.41
CA ALA A 155 17.91 -10.35 9.89
C ALA A 155 16.59 -10.89 9.31
N ALA A 156 16.63 -12.00 8.55
CA ALA A 156 15.42 -12.76 8.21
C ALA A 156 14.85 -13.51 9.43
N GLY A 157 15.61 -13.61 10.52
CA GLY A 157 15.15 -14.05 11.83
C GLY A 157 14.90 -12.87 12.77
N GLN A 158 13.65 -12.74 13.20
CA GLN A 158 13.14 -11.98 14.36
C GLN A 158 14.12 -11.04 15.09
N GLY A 159 13.85 -9.73 15.02
CA GLY A 159 14.42 -8.72 15.91
C GLY A 159 15.50 -7.83 15.28
N ALA A 160 15.13 -7.03 14.27
CA ALA A 160 15.95 -5.87 13.91
C ALA A 160 15.92 -4.87 15.08
N SER A 161 17.08 -4.58 15.69
CA SER A 161 17.15 -3.56 16.73
C SER A 161 16.83 -2.19 16.14
N ALA A 162 16.16 -1.31 16.90
CA ALA A 162 15.82 0.05 16.47
C ALA A 162 17.04 0.88 15.99
N SER A 163 18.26 0.50 16.38
CA SER A 163 19.52 1.10 15.94
C SER A 163 19.91 0.69 14.50
N ALA A 164 19.59 -0.53 14.08
CA ALA A 164 19.77 -0.97 12.69
C ALA A 164 18.72 -0.33 11.76
N ALA A 165 17.54 -0.01 12.28
CA ALA A 165 16.44 0.60 11.53
C ALA A 165 16.71 2.05 11.08
N THR A 166 17.54 2.77 11.84
CA THR A 166 17.93 4.16 11.56
C THR A 166 19.31 4.28 10.92
N ALA A 167 19.99 3.16 10.65
CA ALA A 167 21.29 3.18 10.00
C ALA A 167 21.19 3.93 8.66
N GLY A 168 22.01 4.99 8.53
CA GLY A 168 22.07 5.91 7.39
C GLY A 168 20.80 6.71 7.10
N LEU A 169 19.90 6.90 8.05
CA LEU A 169 18.92 7.99 7.98
C LEU A 169 19.67 9.33 7.98
N ILE A 170 19.40 10.18 6.99
CA ILE A 170 19.98 11.53 6.86
C ILE A 170 18.99 12.57 7.37
N LYS A 171 17.75 12.51 6.90
CA LYS A 171 16.74 13.53 7.19
C LYS A 171 15.35 12.94 7.21
N GLU A 172 14.51 13.55 8.02
CA GLU A 172 13.11 13.22 8.18
C GLU A 172 12.29 14.51 8.03
N TRP A 173 11.23 14.45 7.22
CA TRP A 173 10.26 15.52 7.05
C TRP A 173 8.90 15.03 7.54
N ARG A 174 8.34 15.77 8.50
CA ARG A 174 7.02 15.53 9.08
C ARG A 174 6.10 16.69 8.75
N GLY A 175 4.81 16.41 8.69
CA GLY A 175 3.79 17.43 8.54
C GLY A 175 2.44 16.89 8.08
N HIS A 176 2.43 15.77 7.36
CA HIS A 176 1.18 15.06 7.08
C HIS A 176 0.66 14.37 8.33
N ARG A 177 -0.66 14.18 8.38
CA ARG A 177 -1.28 13.29 9.38
C ARG A 177 -0.87 11.86 9.09
N GLY A 178 -0.62 11.09 10.14
CA GLY A 178 -0.26 9.68 10.09
C GLY A 178 -0.50 9.06 11.46
N ASP A 179 -0.06 7.83 11.68
CA ASP A 179 -0.19 7.13 12.98
C ASP A 179 -1.63 6.69 13.33
N GLY A 180 -2.41 6.26 12.34
CA GLY A 180 -3.76 5.72 12.53
C GLY A 180 -4.89 6.75 12.61
N GLU A 181 -4.59 8.07 12.61
CA GLU A 181 -5.60 9.14 12.61
C GLU A 181 -6.24 9.44 11.24
N GLY A 182 -5.99 8.57 10.25
CA GLY A 182 -6.30 8.80 8.83
C GLY A 182 -5.31 9.79 8.20
N GLY A 183 -4.72 9.44 7.07
CA GLY A 183 -3.66 10.24 6.45
C GLY A 183 -2.59 9.37 5.81
N GLY A 184 -1.35 9.82 5.82
CA GLY A 184 -0.22 9.16 5.17
C GLY A 184 0.23 9.87 3.91
N VAL A 185 1.49 9.63 3.52
CA VAL A 185 2.05 10.21 2.30
C VAL A 185 1.88 9.24 1.15
N LEU A 186 1.00 9.59 0.21
CA LEU A 186 0.67 8.76 -0.96
C LEU A 186 1.71 8.87 -2.07
N GLY A 187 2.44 9.99 -2.11
CA GLY A 187 3.50 10.18 -3.09
C GLY A 187 4.31 11.43 -2.86
N PHE A 188 5.44 11.51 -3.55
CA PHE A 188 6.29 12.69 -3.56
C PHE A 188 7.05 12.83 -4.88
N VAL A 189 7.54 14.03 -5.14
CA VAL A 189 8.52 14.34 -6.19
C VAL A 189 9.66 15.14 -5.57
N GLN A 190 10.90 14.90 -6.01
CA GLN A 190 12.10 15.51 -5.42
C GLN A 190 13.03 16.22 -6.42
N GLY A 191 12.60 16.34 -7.68
CA GLY A 191 13.43 16.90 -8.75
C GLY A 191 14.71 16.08 -9.00
N GLU A 192 15.70 16.69 -9.66
CA GLU A 192 16.99 16.01 -9.92
C GLU A 192 17.95 16.10 -8.73
N THR A 193 17.99 17.24 -8.05
CA THR A 193 18.93 17.50 -6.95
C THR A 193 18.47 16.94 -5.61
N GLY A 194 17.17 16.72 -5.43
CA GLY A 194 16.60 16.32 -4.13
C GLY A 194 16.49 17.47 -3.12
N GLU A 195 16.82 18.71 -3.49
CA GLU A 195 16.82 19.86 -2.57
C GLU A 195 15.41 20.28 -2.14
N ARG A 196 14.41 20.04 -3.00
CA ARG A 196 13.00 20.28 -2.71
C ARG A 196 12.21 19.01 -2.87
N VAL A 197 11.40 18.68 -1.87
CA VAL A 197 10.49 17.55 -1.90
C VAL A 197 9.07 18.08 -1.81
N VAL A 198 8.23 17.74 -2.78
CA VAL A 198 6.80 18.04 -2.76
C VAL A 198 6.06 16.75 -2.51
N THR A 199 5.19 16.73 -1.51
CA THR A 199 4.46 15.53 -1.06
C THR A 199 2.96 15.72 -1.24
N ALA A 200 2.26 14.65 -1.56
CA ALA A 200 0.81 14.58 -1.58
C ALA A 200 0.35 13.58 -0.52
N GLY A 201 -0.46 14.04 0.44
CA GLY A 201 -0.99 13.22 1.52
C GLY A 201 -2.45 12.84 1.31
N ASP A 202 -2.86 11.75 1.93
CA ASP A 202 -4.27 11.33 2.01
C ASP A 202 -5.10 12.26 2.92
N ASP A 203 -4.42 13.05 3.76
CA ASP A 203 -5.01 14.10 4.59
C ASP A 203 -5.53 15.32 3.82
N GLY A 204 -5.46 15.29 2.48
CA GLY A 204 -5.89 16.37 1.59
C GLY A 204 -4.91 17.53 1.53
N VAL A 205 -3.68 17.36 2.03
CA VAL A 205 -2.65 18.40 2.08
C VAL A 205 -1.55 18.10 1.07
N VAL A 206 -0.97 19.18 0.53
CA VAL A 206 0.30 19.14 -0.22
C VAL A 206 1.32 19.94 0.56
N LEU A 207 2.46 19.32 0.88
CA LEU A 207 3.54 19.98 1.60
C LEU A 207 4.78 20.10 0.71
N VAL A 208 5.55 21.15 0.96
CA VAL A 208 6.82 21.40 0.28
C VAL A 208 7.90 21.49 1.35
N PHE A 209 8.92 20.66 1.21
CA PHE A 209 10.04 20.56 2.12
C PHE A 209 11.35 20.90 1.42
N GLU A 210 12.29 21.43 2.20
CA GLU A 210 13.67 21.67 1.75
C GLU A 210 14.63 20.70 2.45
N ALA A 211 15.64 20.22 1.71
CA ALA A 211 16.59 19.21 2.16
C ALA A 211 17.79 19.77 2.91
#